data_AF-A0AAV0DJX1-F1
#
_entry.id   AF-A0AAV0DJX1-F1
#
_cell.length_a   1.000
_cell.length_b   1.000
_cell.length_c   1.000
_cell.angle_alpha   90.00
_cell.angle_beta   90.00
_cell.angle_gamma   90.00
#
_symmetry.space_group_name_H-M   'P 1'
#
loop_
_entity.id
_entity.type
_entity.pdbx_description
1 polymer ?
#
loop_
_entity_poly.entity_id
_entity_poly.type
_entity_poly.pdbx_seq_one_letter_code
_entity_poly.pdbx_strand_id
1 'polypeptide(L)'
;MASALASKAALGDRMSALFRLSCSSLRYLSTSPNPAVAPELKKPNLKKKKKKNLFEVVQFLPNWGIGYQLAKTHWTDVSYQITKINLYKSGTHGKAWGIAHRDGNPIAEAPKKISGVNKRCWRYIPNSHKAEECTPKHEVQSA
;
A
#
# COMPACT_ATOMS: atom_id res chain seq x y z
N MET A 1 24.15 -46.51 46.03
CA MET A 1 25.42 -45.96 45.52
C MET A 1 25.36 -44.45 45.65
N ALA A 2 26.33 -43.85 46.35
CA ALA A 2 26.42 -42.42 46.58
C ALA A 2 27.13 -41.71 45.41
N SER A 3 26.78 -40.44 45.14
CA SER A 3 27.72 -39.35 44.83
C SER A 3 26.99 -38.00 44.76
N ALA A 4 27.67 -36.95 45.19
CA ALA A 4 27.16 -35.65 45.63
C ALA A 4 27.70 -34.47 44.79
N LEU A 5 27.27 -33.26 45.15
CA LEU A 5 27.92 -31.93 45.00
C LEU A 5 27.96 -31.29 43.59
N ALA A 6 27.36 -30.11 43.41
CA ALA A 6 27.89 -28.81 43.84
C ALA A 6 27.06 -27.63 43.29
N SER A 7 26.93 -26.57 44.10
CA SER A 7 26.35 -25.26 43.79
C SER A 7 27.45 -24.18 43.74
N LYS A 8 27.30 -23.13 42.90
CA LYS A 8 27.83 -21.73 42.97
C LYS A 8 27.90 -21.15 41.54
N ALA A 9 27.79 -19.86 41.24
CA ALA A 9 27.36 -18.62 41.90
C ALA A 9 27.55 -17.46 40.88
N ALA A 10 26.78 -16.37 41.03
CA ALA A 10 27.05 -14.98 40.59
C ALA A 10 27.31 -14.73 39.08
N LEU A 11 27.18 -13.55 38.46
CA LEU A 11 27.23 -12.13 38.83
C LEU A 11 26.63 -11.41 37.59
N GLY A 12 25.67 -10.50 37.69
CA GLY A 12 25.97 -9.07 37.75
C GLY A 12 26.17 -8.43 36.38
N ASP A 13 25.18 -7.63 35.99
CA ASP A 13 25.26 -6.31 35.35
C ASP A 13 26.53 -5.93 34.56
N ARG A 14 26.35 -5.57 33.28
CA ARG A 14 27.32 -4.72 32.58
C ARG A 14 26.67 -3.79 31.57
N MET A 15 26.23 -2.65 32.09
CA MET A 15 26.48 -1.29 31.58
C MET A 15 26.82 -1.07 30.08
N SER A 16 25.94 -0.28 29.45
CA SER A 16 26.20 1.08 28.94
C SER A 16 27.09 1.36 27.71
N ALA A 17 26.49 2.23 26.87
CA ALA A 17 27.10 3.20 25.95
C ALA A 17 27.80 2.58 24.73
N LEU A 18 27.55 3.04 23.49
CA LEU A 18 28.04 4.32 22.98
C LEU A 18 27.10 4.88 21.89
N PHE A 19 26.25 5.84 22.29
CA PHE A 19 25.72 6.84 21.36
C PHE A 19 26.83 7.86 21.08
N ARG A 20 27.40 7.86 19.87
CA ARG A 20 28.09 9.02 19.29
C ARG A 20 28.20 8.85 17.78
N LEU A 21 27.25 9.43 17.04
CA LEU A 21 27.53 9.84 15.67
C LEU A 21 27.33 11.35 15.56
N SER A 22 28.46 11.99 15.29
CA SER A 22 28.70 13.42 15.24
C SER A 22 27.81 14.12 14.21
N CYS A 23 27.14 15.19 14.63
CA CYS A 23 26.55 16.18 13.75
C CYS A 23 27.64 17.21 13.39
N SER A 24 28.21 17.13 12.18
CA SER A 24 28.99 18.23 11.61
C SER A 24 28.09 19.10 10.74
N SER A 25 27.68 20.21 11.34
CA SER A 25 26.97 21.33 10.73
C SER A 25 27.78 22.02 9.63
N LEU A 26 27.06 22.40 8.56
CA LEU A 26 27.14 23.65 7.78
C LEU A 26 28.48 24.01 7.11
N ARG A 27 28.51 23.97 5.76
CA ARG A 27 29.41 24.80 4.95
C ARG A 27 28.67 25.51 3.80
N TYR A 28 28.48 26.81 4.04
CA TYR A 28 28.55 27.98 3.15
C TYR A 28 27.61 28.18 1.94
N LEU A 29 26.82 29.26 2.04
CA LEU A 29 26.18 30.05 0.99
C LEU A 29 27.22 30.91 0.22
N SER A 30 27.05 31.05 -1.11
CA SER A 30 27.38 32.30 -1.84
C SER A 30 26.62 32.37 -3.19
N THR A 31 26.41 33.59 -3.70
CA THR A 31 25.26 34.06 -4.50
C THR A 31 25.67 34.74 -5.84
N SER A 32 25.02 34.35 -6.97
CA SER A 32 24.59 35.12 -8.20
C SER A 32 25.59 35.73 -9.24
N PRO A 33 25.22 36.18 -10.48
CA PRO A 33 24.15 35.83 -11.47
C PRO A 33 24.58 35.61 -12.97
N ASN A 34 23.77 34.81 -13.73
CA ASN A 34 23.23 34.83 -15.15
C ASN A 34 23.93 35.55 -16.37
N PRO A 35 23.53 35.35 -17.68
CA PRO A 35 22.41 34.56 -18.26
C PRO A 35 22.71 33.75 -19.57
N ALA A 36 21.88 32.75 -19.90
CA ALA A 36 21.57 32.36 -21.29
C ALA A 36 20.23 31.61 -21.35
N VAL A 37 19.25 32.23 -22.00
CA VAL A 37 17.90 31.71 -22.19
C VAL A 37 17.89 30.75 -23.38
N ALA A 38 17.61 29.48 -23.12
CA ALA A 38 17.06 28.54 -24.08
C ALA A 38 15.89 27.82 -23.40
N PRO A 39 14.66 27.83 -23.94
CA PRO A 39 13.57 27.04 -23.39
C PRO A 39 13.77 25.57 -23.78
N GLU A 40 14.72 24.89 -23.11
CA GLU A 40 14.72 23.45 -23.12
C GLU A 40 13.47 22.96 -22.40
N LEU A 41 12.61 22.30 -23.15
CA LEU A 41 11.40 21.64 -22.70
C LEU A 41 11.80 20.54 -21.71
N LYS A 42 11.95 20.92 -20.44
CA LYS A 42 12.32 20.02 -19.34
C LYS A 42 11.21 18.99 -19.19
N LYS A 43 11.39 17.84 -19.83
CA LYS A 43 10.67 16.60 -19.52
C LYS A 43 10.66 16.50 -17.99
N PRO A 44 9.49 16.52 -17.33
CA PRO A 44 9.47 16.48 -15.88
C PRO A 44 10.14 15.17 -15.49
N ASN A 45 11.32 15.27 -14.89
CA ASN A 45 12.01 14.15 -14.29
C ASN A 45 10.97 13.49 -13.39
N LEU A 46 10.45 12.33 -13.80
CA LEU A 46 9.46 11.57 -13.05
C LEU A 46 10.15 11.08 -11.79
N LYS A 47 10.21 11.96 -10.77
CA LYS A 47 10.65 11.64 -9.41
C LYS A 47 9.96 10.33 -9.07
N LYS A 48 10.74 9.28 -8.81
CA LYS A 48 10.27 7.90 -8.60
C LYS A 48 8.97 7.95 -7.78
N LYS A 49 7.84 7.63 -8.43
CA LYS A 49 6.53 7.73 -7.79
C LYS A 49 6.55 6.82 -6.56
N LYS A 50 6.40 7.39 -5.37
CA LYS A 50 6.32 6.63 -4.13
C LYS A 50 5.20 5.59 -4.28
N LYS A 51 5.46 4.35 -3.86
CA LYS A 51 4.44 3.29 -3.87
C LYS A 51 3.27 3.75 -2.99
N LYS A 52 2.06 3.66 -3.53
CA LYS A 52 0.83 4.08 -2.86
C LYS A 52 0.18 2.92 -2.09
N ASN A 53 -0.61 3.28 -1.10
CA ASN A 53 -1.52 2.40 -0.37
C ASN A 53 -2.82 2.19 -1.18
N LEU A 54 -3.60 1.14 -0.91
CA LEU A 54 -4.91 0.93 -1.52
C LEU A 54 -5.82 2.17 -1.35
N PHE A 55 -5.89 2.73 -0.13
CA PHE A 55 -6.74 3.89 0.16
C PHE A 55 -6.30 5.15 -0.62
N GLU A 56 -4.99 5.35 -0.75
CA GLU A 56 -4.43 6.42 -1.57
C GLU A 56 -4.64 6.21 -3.07
N VAL A 57 -4.89 4.98 -3.52
CA VAL A 57 -5.23 4.71 -4.93
C VAL A 57 -6.71 5.00 -5.16
N VAL A 58 -7.58 4.51 -4.28
CA VAL A 58 -9.03 4.62 -4.45
C VAL A 58 -9.60 6.00 -4.11
N GLN A 59 -8.89 6.82 -3.33
CA GLN A 59 -9.32 8.20 -3.09
C GLN A 59 -9.41 9.03 -4.39
N PHE A 60 -8.70 8.59 -5.44
CA PHE A 60 -8.74 9.23 -6.76
C PHE A 60 -9.85 8.67 -7.65
N LEU A 61 -10.55 7.62 -7.21
CA LEU A 61 -11.64 6.99 -7.94
C LEU A 61 -12.99 7.48 -7.40
N PRO A 62 -14.04 7.53 -8.24
CA PRO A 62 -15.39 7.81 -7.77
C PRO A 62 -15.84 6.72 -6.79
N ASN A 63 -16.73 7.06 -5.87
CA ASN A 63 -17.29 6.14 -4.87
C ASN A 63 -16.22 5.35 -4.08
N TRP A 64 -15.06 5.96 -3.83
CA TRP A 64 -13.93 5.31 -3.16
C TRP A 64 -13.49 4.00 -3.84
N GLY A 65 -13.62 3.89 -5.16
CA GLY A 65 -13.15 2.74 -5.93
C GLY A 65 -13.95 1.46 -5.73
N ILE A 66 -15.18 1.53 -5.22
CA ILE A 66 -16.10 0.38 -5.19
C ILE A 66 -16.44 -0.04 -6.63
N GLY A 67 -16.38 -1.34 -6.93
CA GLY A 67 -16.56 -1.91 -8.28
C GLY A 67 -15.30 -1.96 -9.13
N TYR A 68 -14.21 -1.30 -8.71
CA TYR A 68 -12.95 -1.32 -9.46
C TYR A 68 -12.02 -2.45 -9.02
N GLN A 69 -11.22 -2.98 -9.95
CA GLN A 69 -10.18 -3.93 -9.61
C GLN A 69 -8.84 -3.26 -9.34
N LEU A 70 -8.21 -3.72 -8.27
CA LEU A 70 -6.88 -3.33 -7.84
C LEU A 70 -6.01 -4.57 -7.67
N ALA A 71 -4.72 -4.42 -7.91
CA ALA A 71 -3.76 -5.47 -7.60
C ALA A 71 -2.56 -4.89 -6.87
N LYS A 72 -1.83 -5.79 -6.19
CA LYS A 72 -0.50 -5.45 -5.72
C LYS A 72 0.46 -5.43 -6.91
N THR A 73 1.53 -4.65 -6.81
CA THR A 73 2.53 -4.52 -7.89
C THR A 73 3.21 -5.85 -8.24
N HIS A 74 3.40 -6.73 -7.25
CA HIS A 74 4.03 -8.04 -7.44
C HIS A 74 3.02 -9.16 -7.76
N TRP A 75 1.73 -8.84 -7.85
CA TRP A 75 0.71 -9.79 -8.28
C TRP A 75 0.47 -9.63 -9.77
N THR A 76 0.61 -10.72 -10.51
CA THR A 76 0.36 -10.81 -11.95
C THR A 76 -1.07 -11.28 -12.21
N ASP A 77 -1.47 -12.36 -11.54
CA ASP A 77 -2.68 -13.11 -11.92
C ASP A 77 -3.87 -12.77 -11.02
N VAL A 78 -3.60 -12.21 -9.83
CA VAL A 78 -4.61 -11.95 -8.80
C VAL A 78 -4.91 -10.46 -8.69
N SER A 79 -6.17 -10.11 -8.89
CA SER A 79 -6.72 -8.79 -8.63
C SER A 79 -7.89 -8.87 -7.66
N TYR A 80 -8.23 -7.77 -7.00
CA TYR A 80 -9.37 -7.69 -6.10
C TYR A 80 -10.31 -6.60 -6.58
N GLN A 81 -11.58 -6.94 -6.76
CA GLN A 81 -12.65 -5.98 -6.95
C GLN A 81 -13.14 -5.52 -5.59
N ILE A 82 -13.15 -4.21 -5.35
CA ILE A 82 -13.56 -3.68 -4.05
C ILE A 82 -15.09 -3.67 -3.97
N THR A 83 -15.64 -4.20 -2.88
CA THR A 83 -17.08 -4.16 -2.59
C THR A 83 -17.40 -3.15 -1.49
N LYS A 84 -16.60 -3.14 -0.41
CA LYS A 84 -16.85 -2.29 0.76
C LYS A 84 -15.55 -1.76 1.33
N ILE A 85 -15.56 -0.50 1.75
CA ILE A 85 -14.45 0.14 2.44
C ILE A 85 -14.94 0.71 3.78
N ASN A 86 -14.12 0.56 4.82
CA ASN A 86 -14.31 1.23 6.11
C ASN A 86 -13.02 2.00 6.43
N LEU A 87 -13.10 3.32 6.34
CA LEU A 87 -11.97 4.22 6.60
C LEU A 87 -11.93 4.61 8.07
N TYR A 88 -10.72 4.84 8.57
CA TYR A 88 -10.52 5.49 9.86
C TYR A 88 -10.47 7.02 9.69
N LYS A 89 -10.22 7.73 10.80
CA LYS A 89 -10.29 9.20 10.87
C LYS A 89 -9.41 9.94 9.84
N SER A 90 -8.28 9.37 9.44
CA SER A 90 -7.33 10.02 8.53
C SER A 90 -7.61 9.80 7.04
N GLY A 91 -8.54 8.90 6.67
CA GLY A 91 -8.81 8.52 5.27
C GLY A 91 -7.68 7.75 4.55
N THR A 92 -6.48 7.69 5.15
CA THR A 92 -5.30 7.01 4.60
C THR A 92 -5.19 5.53 5.02
N HIS A 93 -5.95 5.13 6.04
CA HIS A 93 -5.97 3.79 6.61
C HIS A 93 -7.41 3.32 6.81
N GLY A 94 -7.62 2.02 6.72
CA GLY A 94 -8.92 1.42 6.94
C GLY A 94 -8.91 -0.09 6.76
N LYS A 95 -10.11 -0.64 6.60
CA LYS A 95 -10.38 -2.03 6.22
C LYS A 95 -11.09 -2.02 4.87
N ALA A 96 -10.82 -3.02 4.04
CA ALA A 96 -11.55 -3.21 2.79
C ALA A 96 -11.95 -4.67 2.63
N TRP A 97 -13.08 -4.86 1.93
CA TRP A 97 -13.63 -6.15 1.54
C TRP A 97 -13.83 -6.14 0.03
N GLY A 98 -13.65 -7.30 -0.59
CA GLY A 98 -13.76 -7.43 -2.02
C GLY A 98 -13.69 -8.88 -2.50
N ILE A 99 -13.93 -9.03 -3.79
CA ILE A 99 -13.93 -10.30 -4.50
C ILE A 99 -12.56 -10.48 -5.16
N ALA A 100 -11.92 -11.62 -4.94
CA ALA A 100 -10.66 -11.94 -5.60
C ALA A 100 -10.94 -12.48 -7.01
N HIS A 101 -10.32 -11.88 -8.01
CA HIS A 101 -10.33 -12.34 -9.39
C HIS A 101 -8.97 -12.93 -9.73
N ARG A 102 -8.97 -14.11 -10.35
CA ARG A 102 -7.79 -14.72 -10.94
C ARG A 102 -8.03 -14.94 -12.42
N ASP A 103 -7.14 -14.40 -13.26
CA ASP A 103 -7.21 -14.55 -14.72
C ASP A 103 -8.58 -14.13 -15.33
N GLY A 104 -9.24 -13.15 -14.71
CA GLY A 104 -10.56 -12.65 -15.12
C GLY A 104 -11.75 -13.38 -14.49
N ASN A 105 -11.53 -14.51 -13.82
CA ASN A 105 -12.60 -15.26 -13.16
C ASN A 105 -12.67 -14.96 -11.65
N PRO A 106 -13.87 -14.74 -11.09
CA PRO A 106 -14.02 -14.59 -9.64
C PRO A 106 -13.69 -15.91 -8.95
N ILE A 107 -12.72 -15.88 -8.04
CA ILE A 107 -12.33 -17.03 -7.21
C ILE A 107 -13.38 -17.28 -6.12
N ALA A 108 -14.02 -16.20 -5.66
CA ALA A 108 -15.00 -16.24 -4.59
C ALA A 108 -16.14 -15.28 -4.92
N GLU A 109 -17.36 -15.80 -5.00
CA GLU A 109 -18.56 -14.98 -5.16
C GLU A 109 -18.84 -14.14 -3.90
N ALA A 110 -18.41 -14.64 -2.73
CA ALA A 110 -18.55 -13.93 -1.47
C ALA A 110 -17.44 -12.88 -1.24
N PRO A 111 -17.79 -11.66 -0.79
CA PRO A 111 -16.81 -10.61 -0.49
C PRO A 111 -15.94 -11.01 0.72
N LYS A 112 -14.63 -11.13 0.50
CA LYS A 112 -13.66 -11.47 1.53
C LYS A 112 -12.90 -10.23 2.00
N LYS A 113 -12.50 -10.23 3.27
CA LYS A 113 -11.62 -9.19 3.81
C LYS A 113 -10.28 -9.20 3.07
N ILE A 114 -9.92 -8.08 2.47
CA ILE A 114 -8.66 -7.92 1.74
C ILE A 114 -7.54 -7.69 2.76
N SER A 115 -6.49 -8.49 2.69
CA SER A 115 -5.34 -8.39 3.59
C SER A 115 -4.24 -7.48 3.04
N GLY A 116 -3.56 -6.76 3.93
CA GLY A 116 -2.46 -5.86 3.57
C GLY A 116 -2.92 -4.62 2.79
N VAL A 117 -4.16 -4.17 3.00
CA VAL A 117 -4.71 -2.96 2.37
C VAL A 117 -3.85 -1.74 2.69
N ASN A 118 -3.33 -1.61 3.92
CA ASN A 118 -2.47 -0.49 4.32
C ASN A 118 -1.01 -0.58 3.84
N LYS A 119 -0.63 -1.61 3.08
CA LYS A 119 0.74 -1.75 2.57
C LYS A 119 0.96 -0.86 1.34
N ARG A 120 2.19 -0.40 1.16
CA ARG A 120 2.60 0.44 0.01
C ARG A 120 3.02 -0.44 -1.17
N CYS A 121 2.05 -0.94 -1.92
CA CYS A 121 2.31 -1.69 -3.14
C CYS A 121 1.05 -1.89 -3.99
N TRP A 122 0.03 -1.05 -3.83
CA TRP A 122 -1.20 -1.17 -4.59
C TRP A 122 -1.15 -0.32 -5.86
N ARG A 123 -1.72 -0.85 -6.93
CA ARG A 123 -1.90 -0.17 -8.20
C ARG A 123 -3.33 -0.36 -8.71
N TYR A 124 -3.81 0.66 -9.39
CA TYR A 124 -5.04 0.57 -10.17
C TYR A 124 -4.78 -0.23 -11.45
N ILE A 125 -5.70 -1.15 -11.78
CA ILE A 125 -5.71 -1.83 -13.07
C ILE A 125 -6.78 -1.15 -13.94
N PRO A 126 -6.38 -0.28 -14.90
CA PRO A 126 -7.31 0.25 -15.88
C PRO A 126 -7.87 -0.91 -16.73
N ASN A 127 -9.15 -0.83 -17.09
CA ASN A 127 -9.92 -1.80 -17.91
C ASN A 127 -10.56 -3.00 -17.19
N SER A 128 -10.69 -2.97 -15.87
CA SER A 128 -11.43 -4.00 -15.12
C SER A 128 -12.95 -3.79 -15.07
N HIS A 129 -13.44 -2.63 -15.50
CA HIS A 129 -14.87 -2.27 -15.43
C HIS A 129 -15.79 -3.09 -16.35
N LYS A 130 -15.23 -4.04 -17.12
CA LYS A 130 -15.98 -4.91 -18.02
C LYS A 130 -16.67 -6.09 -17.33
N ALA A 131 -16.47 -6.32 -16.03
CA ALA A 131 -17.10 -7.45 -15.35
C ALA A 131 -18.53 -7.15 -14.84
N GLU A 132 -18.90 -5.88 -14.60
CA GLU A 132 -20.21 -5.56 -13.99
C GLU A 132 -20.89 -4.34 -14.62
N GLU A 133 -21.08 -4.41 -15.94
CA GLU A 133 -22.40 -4.13 -16.53
C GLU A 133 -23.04 -5.48 -16.85
N CYS A 134 -23.24 -6.30 -15.80
CA CYS A 134 -24.04 -7.52 -15.84
C CYS A 134 -24.97 -7.47 -14.64
N THR A 135 -25.75 -6.40 -14.56
CA THR A 135 -27.09 -6.50 -13.99
C THR A 135 -27.96 -7.21 -15.03
N PRO A 136 -28.44 -8.45 -14.81
CA PRO A 136 -29.73 -8.80 -15.37
C PRO A 136 -30.78 -8.09 -14.50
N LYS A 137 -31.01 -6.80 -14.78
CA LYS A 137 -32.26 -6.14 -14.45
C LYS A 137 -33.06 -6.00 -15.74
N HIS A 138 -33.81 -7.05 -16.04
CA HIS A 138 -35.10 -7.07 -16.73
C HIS A 138 -35.68 -8.47 -16.44
N GLU A 139 -36.95 -8.76 -16.13
CA GLU A 139 -38.19 -8.01 -15.91
C GLU A 139 -39.26 -9.15 -15.78
N VAL A 140 -39.94 -9.29 -14.63
CA VAL A 140 -41.41 -9.15 -14.45
C VAL A 140 -42.30 -10.37 -14.80
N GLN A 141 -43.10 -10.76 -13.77
CA GLN A 141 -44.45 -11.37 -13.74
C GLN A 141 -44.65 -12.78 -14.35
N SER A 142 -45.44 -13.67 -13.74
CA SER A 142 -46.88 -13.48 -13.50
C SER A 142 -47.45 -14.16 -12.25
N ALA A 143 -48.57 -13.57 -11.82
CA ALA A 143 -49.59 -14.09 -10.91
C ALA A 143 -50.34 -15.30 -11.50
#